data_AF-A0A3P6Q8E1-F1
#
_entry.id   AF-A0A3P6Q8E1-F1
#
_cell.length_a   1.000
_cell.length_b   1.000
_cell.length_c   1.000
_cell.angle_alpha   90.00
_cell.angle_beta   90.00
_cell.angle_gamma   90.00
#
_symmetry.space_group_name_H-M   'P 1'
#
loop_
_entity.id
_entity.type
_entity.pdbx_description
1 polymer ?
#
loop_
_entity_poly.entity_id
_entity_poly.type
_entity_poly.pdbx_seq_one_letter_code
_entity_poly.pdbx_strand_id
1 'polypeptide(L)'
;MCLFRCVAATGEKRPVNIEIKNPCGKGYLSCRDGECKPQSAFCDGRTDCADASDEFPEFCPGALKDVIIKPGRIVKPPWTRFSFICTDRFGRRPTVIFADSRLPVDGDSRFRVVRLNESTIEVIAPRGLRGPKDSTNIT
;
A
#
# COMPACT_ATOMS: atom_id res chain seq x y z
N MET A 1 -18.32 -3.75 -16.69
CA MET A 1 -19.52 -4.61 -16.61
C MET A 1 -19.14 -5.84 -15.80
N CYS A 2 -19.65 -5.97 -14.57
CA CYS A 2 -19.41 -7.16 -13.75
C CYS A 2 -20.47 -8.21 -14.08
N LEU A 3 -20.04 -9.37 -14.56
CA LEU A 3 -20.93 -10.47 -14.93
C LEU A 3 -20.88 -11.53 -13.82
N PHE A 4 -21.91 -11.60 -13.00
CA PHE A 4 -22.05 -12.66 -12.01
C PHE A 4 -22.76 -13.85 -12.65
N ARG A 5 -22.53 -15.06 -12.14
CA ARG A 5 -23.20 -16.28 -12.62
C ARG A 5 -23.78 -17.04 -11.45
N CYS A 6 -25.09 -17.22 -11.45
CA CYS A 6 -25.75 -18.16 -10.55
C CYS A 6 -25.62 -19.56 -11.13
N VAL A 7 -25.20 -20.54 -10.32
CA VAL A 7 -25.01 -21.93 -10.73
C VAL A 7 -25.96 -22.83 -9.94
N ALA A 8 -26.80 -23.59 -10.63
CA ALA A 8 -27.69 -24.58 -10.02
C ALA A 8 -26.93 -25.87 -9.68
N ALA A 9 -27.45 -26.67 -8.75
CA ALA A 9 -26.89 -27.98 -8.40
C ALA A 9 -26.85 -28.95 -9.61
N THR A 10 -27.71 -28.74 -10.60
CA THR A 10 -27.76 -29.46 -11.88
C THR A 10 -26.73 -28.98 -12.91
N GLY A 11 -25.97 -27.91 -12.61
CA GLY A 11 -24.93 -27.35 -13.48
C GLY A 11 -25.38 -26.22 -14.40
N GLU A 12 -26.68 -25.86 -14.43
CA GLU A 12 -27.18 -24.71 -15.19
C GLU A 12 -26.56 -23.40 -14.68
N LYS A 13 -26.08 -22.54 -15.59
CA LYS A 13 -25.47 -21.25 -15.26
C LYS A 13 -26.28 -20.11 -15.86
N ARG A 14 -26.77 -19.18 -15.04
CA ARG A 14 -27.46 -17.97 -15.50
C ARG A 14 -26.68 -16.70 -15.16
N PRO A 15 -26.47 -15.78 -16.10
CA PRO A 15 -25.78 -14.53 -15.82
C PRO A 15 -26.68 -13.57 -15.03
N VAL A 16 -26.05 -12.78 -14.15
CA VAL A 16 -26.64 -11.61 -13.48
C VAL A 16 -25.86 -10.39 -13.93
N ASN A 17 -26.59 -9.44 -14.54
CA ASN A 17 -26.04 -8.20 -15.05
C ASN A 17 -26.25 -7.11 -13.99
N ILE A 18 -25.17 -6.46 -13.56
CA ILE A 18 -25.22 -5.31 -12.64
C ILE A 18 -24.74 -4.07 -13.39
N GLU A 19 -25.59 -3.04 -13.42
CA GLU A 19 -25.30 -1.74 -14.00
C GLU A 19 -25.28 -0.68 -12.90
N ILE A 20 -24.14 0.00 -12.74
CA ILE A 20 -23.99 1.14 -11.82
C ILE A 20 -23.91 2.39 -12.69
N LYS A 21 -24.91 3.27 -12.57
CA LYS A 21 -24.92 4.55 -13.27
C LYS A 21 -24.21 5.58 -12.43
N ASN A 22 -23.24 6.28 -13.02
CA ASN A 22 -22.67 7.47 -12.40
C ASN A 22 -23.62 8.65 -12.65
N PRO A 23 -24.29 9.21 -11.63
CA PRO A 23 -25.16 10.37 -11.80
C PRO A 23 -24.38 11.65 -12.08
N CYS A 24 -23.07 11.65 -11.78
CA CYS A 24 -22.19 12.79 -12.01
C CYS A 24 -21.74 12.86 -13.48
N GLY A 25 -21.49 14.08 -13.95
CA GLY A 25 -21.00 14.33 -15.31
C GLY A 25 -19.62 13.71 -15.60
N LYS A 26 -19.20 13.75 -16.87
CA LYS A 26 -17.87 13.25 -17.27
C LYS A 26 -16.76 13.92 -16.45
N GLY A 27 -15.87 13.11 -15.88
CA GLY A 27 -14.75 13.59 -15.04
C GLY A 27 -15.10 13.78 -13.57
N TYR A 28 -16.33 13.49 -13.16
CA TYR A 28 -16.79 13.54 -11.77
C TYR A 28 -17.25 12.15 -11.31
N LEU A 29 -17.13 11.89 -10.01
CA LEU A 29 -17.61 10.69 -9.34
C LEU A 29 -18.50 11.09 -8.16
N SER A 30 -19.46 10.22 -7.85
CA SER A 30 -20.39 10.43 -6.74
C SER A 30 -19.78 9.90 -5.44
N CYS A 31 -19.70 10.75 -4.43
CA CYS A 31 -19.59 10.38 -3.03
C CYS A 31 -20.82 9.54 -2.64
N ARG A 32 -20.72 8.78 -1.53
CA ARG A 32 -21.84 7.98 -1.02
C ARG A 32 -22.94 8.83 -0.37
N ASP A 33 -22.62 10.03 0.10
CA ASP A 33 -23.59 11.06 0.51
C ASP A 33 -24.35 11.70 -0.69
N GLY A 34 -23.90 11.43 -1.93
CA GLY A 34 -24.50 11.94 -3.16
C GLY A 34 -23.85 13.21 -3.72
N GLU A 35 -22.82 13.77 -3.07
CA GLU A 35 -22.05 14.87 -3.66
C GLU A 35 -21.24 14.40 -4.87
N CYS A 36 -21.08 15.27 -5.86
CA CYS A 36 -20.20 15.02 -6.99
C CYS A 36 -18.85 15.71 -6.79
N LYS A 37 -17.77 14.94 -6.73
CA LYS A 37 -16.40 15.46 -6.67
C LYS A 37 -15.64 15.13 -7.95
N PRO A 38 -14.61 15.91 -8.33
CA PRO A 38 -13.74 15.56 -9.43
C PRO A 38 -13.16 14.16 -9.24
N GLN A 39 -13.02 13.38 -10.30
CA GLN A 39 -12.41 12.05 -10.22
C GLN A 39 -10.99 12.08 -9.61
N SER A 40 -10.27 13.20 -9.74
CA SER A 40 -8.95 13.41 -9.15
C SER A 40 -8.94 13.57 -7.62
N ALA A 41 -10.10 13.81 -7.01
CA ALA A 41 -10.26 13.91 -5.55
C ALA A 41 -10.53 12.55 -4.89
N PHE A 42 -10.66 11.47 -5.67
CA PHE A 42 -10.81 10.13 -5.13
C PHE A 42 -9.43 9.49 -4.97
N CYS A 43 -9.16 8.93 -3.79
CA CYS A 43 -7.91 8.26 -3.43
C CYS A 43 -6.67 9.16 -3.51
N ASP A 44 -6.84 10.45 -3.21
CA ASP A 44 -5.76 11.45 -3.21
C ASP A 44 -5.14 11.66 -1.81
N GLY A 45 -5.73 11.03 -0.78
CA GLY A 45 -5.30 11.08 0.61
C GLY A 45 -5.84 12.27 1.40
N ARG A 46 -6.82 13.00 0.85
CA ARG A 46 -7.57 14.06 1.52
C ARG A 46 -9.04 13.68 1.54
N THR A 47 -9.73 14.09 2.59
CA THR A 47 -11.18 13.90 2.69
C THR A 47 -11.89 15.05 1.99
N ASP A 48 -12.35 14.82 0.77
CA ASP A 48 -13.11 15.75 -0.06
C ASP A 48 -14.63 15.49 -0.01
N CYS A 49 -15.07 14.25 0.18
CA CYS A 49 -16.48 13.94 0.47
C CYS A 49 -16.79 14.19 1.96
N ALA A 50 -18.01 14.64 2.29
CA ALA A 50 -18.37 14.87 3.69
C ALA A 50 -18.45 13.57 4.50
N ASP A 51 -18.73 12.45 3.82
CA ASP A 51 -18.74 11.10 4.39
C ASP A 51 -17.42 10.33 4.22
N ALA A 52 -16.36 10.99 3.71
CA ALA A 52 -15.04 10.42 3.43
C ALA A 52 -15.04 9.22 2.46
N SER A 53 -16.11 9.04 1.69
CA SER A 53 -16.25 7.90 0.77
C SER A 53 -15.27 7.89 -0.41
N ASP A 54 -14.70 9.05 -0.72
CA ASP A 54 -13.60 9.23 -1.66
C ASP A 54 -12.30 8.55 -1.22
N GLU A 55 -12.14 8.30 0.07
CA GLU A 55 -10.92 7.72 0.67
C GLU A 55 -11.16 6.35 1.31
N PHE A 56 -12.31 5.72 1.02
CA PHE A 56 -12.62 4.39 1.56
C PHE A 56 -11.62 3.33 1.05
N PRO A 57 -10.91 2.62 1.95
CA PRO A 57 -9.85 1.69 1.58
C PRO A 57 -10.26 0.58 0.61
N GLU A 58 -11.51 0.14 0.68
CA GLU A 58 -12.09 -0.91 -0.16
C GLU A 58 -12.18 -0.48 -1.64
N PHE A 59 -12.23 0.84 -1.89
CA PHE A 59 -12.40 1.41 -3.23
C PHE A 59 -11.13 2.10 -3.76
N CYS A 60 -10.12 2.29 -2.90
CA CYS A 60 -8.85 2.90 -3.26
C CYS A 60 -7.69 1.89 -3.26
N PRO A 61 -7.46 1.18 -4.39
CA PRO A 61 -6.33 0.26 -4.55
C PRO A 61 -5.01 1.05 -4.57
N GLY A 62 -4.50 1.37 -3.38
CA GLY A 62 -3.27 2.15 -3.18
C GLY A 62 -3.34 3.21 -2.08
N ALA A 63 -4.51 3.55 -1.54
CA ALA A 63 -4.65 4.54 -0.45
C ALA A 63 -4.12 4.02 0.90
N LEU A 64 -3.97 2.70 1.05
CA LEU A 64 -3.29 2.08 2.18
C LEU A 64 -1.84 1.74 1.83
N LYS A 65 -0.99 2.75 1.60
CA LYS A 65 0.40 2.60 2.04
C LYS A 65 0.46 2.98 3.50
N ASP A 66 -0.06 2.07 4.32
CA ASP A 66 0.02 2.08 5.77
C ASP A 66 1.41 2.48 6.26
N VAL A 67 2.44 2.06 5.51
CA VAL A 67 3.86 2.27 5.79
C VAL A 67 4.50 3.19 4.74
N ILE A 68 5.05 4.33 5.19
CA ILE A 68 5.92 5.22 4.42
C ILE A 68 7.36 4.72 4.52
N ILE A 69 8.01 4.48 3.37
CA ILE A 69 9.44 4.14 3.31
C ILE A 69 10.23 5.33 2.73
N LYS A 70 11.27 5.77 3.44
CA LYS A 70 12.16 6.86 2.96
C LYS A 70 13.64 6.56 3.21
N PRO A 71 14.50 6.66 2.18
CA PRO A 71 14.16 6.78 0.76
C PRO A 71 13.58 5.46 0.22
N GLY A 72 12.63 5.52 -0.73
CA GLY A 72 11.99 4.32 -1.30
C GLY A 72 12.88 3.52 -2.27
N ARG A 73 14.04 4.06 -2.68
CA ARG A 73 15.05 3.38 -3.51
C ARG A 73 16.44 3.84 -3.09
N ILE A 74 17.32 2.90 -2.75
CA ILE A 74 18.71 3.17 -2.36
C ILE A 74 19.64 2.57 -3.41
N VAL A 75 20.46 3.42 -4.03
CA VAL A 75 21.54 3.00 -4.94
C VAL A 75 22.85 3.50 -4.35
N LYS A 76 23.70 2.58 -3.89
CA LYS A 76 25.00 2.87 -3.30
C LYS A 76 26.05 1.87 -3.81
N PRO A 77 27.34 2.23 -3.82
CA PRO A 77 28.42 1.29 -4.11
C PRO A 77 28.45 0.12 -3.10
N PRO A 78 29.08 -1.01 -3.45
CA PRO A 78 29.33 -2.09 -2.50
C PRO A 78 29.98 -1.61 -1.21
N TRP A 79 29.65 -2.27 -0.10
CA TRP A 79 30.19 -1.99 1.24
C TRP A 79 29.95 -0.57 1.77
N THR A 80 29.00 0.15 1.15
CA THR A 80 28.67 1.52 1.57
C THR A 80 27.52 1.50 2.57
N ARG A 81 27.71 2.18 3.70
CA ARG A 81 26.65 2.37 4.71
C ARG A 81 25.41 3.02 4.08
N PHE A 82 24.24 2.50 4.43
CA PHE A 82 22.97 3.14 4.13
C PHE A 82 21.96 2.94 5.24
N SER A 83 20.92 3.77 5.25
CA SER A 83 19.73 3.54 6.06
C SER A 83 18.47 4.01 5.33
N PHE A 84 17.34 3.46 5.78
CA PHE A 84 16.01 3.94 5.43
C PHE A 84 15.12 3.87 6.66
N ILE A 85 14.05 4.65 6.65
CA ILE A 85 13.00 4.60 7.67
C ILE A 85 11.73 3.99 7.11
N CYS A 86 11.02 3.25 7.96
CA CYS A 86 9.65 2.81 7.74
C CYS A 86 8.76 3.44 8.81
N THR A 87 7.76 4.21 8.41
CA THR A 87 6.83 4.91 9.29
C THR A 87 5.40 4.47 9.02
N ASP A 88 4.72 3.88 10.01
CA ASP A 88 3.28 3.60 9.95
C ASP A 88 2.49 4.89 10.22
N ARG A 89 1.62 5.28 9.29
CA ARG A 89 0.84 6.53 9.40
C ARG A 89 -0.26 6.48 10.46
N PHE A 90 -0.67 5.29 10.88
CA PHE A 90 -1.74 5.06 11.84
C PHE A 90 -1.22 4.89 13.28
N GLY A 91 0.07 5.14 13.51
CA GLY A 91 0.65 5.04 14.85
C GLY A 91 0.88 3.60 15.32
N ARG A 92 0.69 2.61 14.45
CA ARG A 92 0.88 1.19 14.81
C ARG A 92 2.36 0.84 14.77
N ARG A 93 2.73 -0.28 15.40
CA ARG A 93 4.14 -0.70 15.51
C ARG A 93 4.60 -1.40 14.22
N PRO A 94 5.40 -0.76 13.34
CA PRO A 94 5.85 -1.42 12.12
C PRO A 94 6.91 -2.48 12.42
N THR A 95 6.92 -3.49 11.56
CA THR A 95 7.97 -4.50 11.43
C THR A 95 8.53 -4.47 10.01
N VAL A 96 9.73 -5.03 9.82
CA VAL A 96 10.40 -5.05 8.53
C VAL A 96 10.87 -6.47 8.22
N ILE A 97 10.55 -6.96 7.02
CA ILE A 97 10.86 -8.31 6.57
C ILE A 97 11.52 -8.28 5.19
N PHE A 98 12.29 -9.31 4.88
CA PHE A 98 12.78 -9.52 3.52
C PHE A 98 11.62 -9.99 2.62
N ALA A 99 11.43 -9.37 1.45
CA ALA A 99 10.33 -9.72 0.54
C ALA A 99 10.40 -11.18 0.07
N ASP A 100 11.62 -11.67 -0.16
CA ASP A 100 11.85 -13.00 -0.74
C ASP A 100 11.65 -14.13 0.30
N SER A 101 12.26 -14.00 1.48
CA SER A 101 12.24 -15.03 2.52
C SER A 101 11.15 -14.84 3.57
N ARG A 102 10.55 -13.64 3.65
CA ARG A 102 9.61 -13.21 4.69
C ARG A 102 10.17 -13.27 6.12
N LEU A 103 11.49 -13.40 6.26
CA LEU A 103 12.15 -13.42 7.56
C LEU A 103 12.33 -12.00 8.11
N PRO A 104 12.30 -11.82 9.45
CA PRO A 104 12.57 -10.53 10.07
C PRO A 104 13.99 -10.02 9.76
N VAL A 105 14.11 -8.74 9.39
CA VAL A 105 15.43 -8.13 9.11
C VAL A 105 16.28 -8.02 10.38
N ASP A 106 15.65 -7.88 11.55
CA ASP A 106 16.35 -7.79 12.84
C ASP A 106 17.13 -9.08 13.21
N GLY A 107 16.83 -10.21 12.55
CA GLY A 107 17.59 -11.45 12.72
C GLY A 107 18.86 -11.53 11.87
N ASP A 108 19.07 -10.63 10.92
CA ASP A 108 20.23 -10.64 10.02
C ASP A 108 21.32 -9.69 10.52
N SER A 109 22.51 -10.23 10.81
CA SER A 109 23.65 -9.49 11.37
C SER A 109 24.19 -8.38 10.46
N ARG A 110 23.78 -8.33 9.18
CA ARG A 110 24.14 -7.25 8.25
C ARG A 110 23.34 -5.98 8.50
N PHE A 111 22.20 -6.07 9.18
CA PHE A 111 21.30 -4.95 9.42
C PHE A 111 21.18 -4.66 10.92
N ARG A 112 20.81 -3.43 11.24
CA ARG A 112 20.46 -2.99 12.58
C ARG A 112 19.15 -2.24 12.50
N VAL A 113 18.13 -2.75 13.17
CA VAL A 113 16.81 -2.11 13.24
C VAL A 113 16.73 -1.28 14.52
N VAL A 114 16.63 0.03 14.38
CA VAL A 114 16.53 0.98 15.49
C VAL A 114 15.12 1.52 15.53
N ARG A 115 14.46 1.44 16.69
CA ARG A 115 13.13 2.03 16.88
C ARG A 115 13.28 3.50 17.27
N LEU A 116 12.87 4.41 16.39
CA LEU A 116 12.93 5.85 16.65
C LEU A 116 11.72 6.33 17.46
N ASN A 117 10.55 5.73 17.21
CA ASN A 117 9.32 5.92 17.98
C ASN A 117 8.40 4.68 17.83
N GLU A 118 7.21 4.69 18.42
CA GLU A 118 6.27 3.55 18.34
C GLU A 118 5.91 3.20 16.89
N SER A 119 5.76 4.20 16.02
CA SER A 119 5.32 4.04 14.63
C SER A 119 6.44 4.09 13.58
N THR A 120 7.70 4.26 13.98
CA THR A 120 8.82 4.49 13.06
C THR A 120 10.04 3.68 13.48
N ILE A 121 10.56 2.93 12.51
CA ILE A 121 11.81 2.20 12.62
C ILE A 121 12.80 2.71 11.57
N GLU A 122 14.07 2.77 11.93
CA GLU A 122 15.19 2.98 11.02
C GLU A 122 15.92 1.65 10.82
N VAL A 123 16.14 1.25 9.58
CA VAL A 123 16.94 0.09 9.21
C VAL A 123 18.27 0.58 8.69
N ILE A 124 19.35 0.12 9.30
CA ILE A 124 20.71 0.56 9.01
C ILE A 124 21.52 -0.64 8.56
N ALA A 125 22.19 -0.55 7.42
CA ALA A 125 23.24 -1.48 7.01
C ALA A 125 24.60 -0.81 7.27
N PRO A 126 25.22 -0.99 8.45
CA PRO A 126 26.41 -0.22 8.84
C PRO A 126 27.62 -0.45 7.95
N ARG A 127 27.74 -1.66 7.38
CA ARG A 127 28.83 -2.06 6.47
C ARG A 127 28.39 -2.17 5.01
N GLY A 128 27.16 -1.76 4.68
CA GLY A 128 26.58 -1.96 3.35
C GLY A 128 26.44 -3.44 2.96
N LEU A 129 26.34 -3.69 1.65
CA LEU A 129 26.15 -5.02 1.06
C LEU A 129 27.23 -5.30 0.00
N ARG A 130 27.56 -6.58 -0.26
CA ARG A 130 28.73 -6.96 -1.06
C ARG A 130 28.55 -6.71 -2.56
N GLY A 131 27.32 -6.75 -3.08
CA GLY A 131 27.08 -6.54 -4.51
C GLY A 131 25.66 -6.90 -4.96
N PRO A 132 25.42 -7.01 -6.28
CA PRO A 132 24.07 -7.19 -6.86
C PRO A 132 23.35 -8.45 -6.41
N LYS A 133 24.09 -9.52 -6.05
CA LYS A 133 23.51 -10.76 -5.51
C LYS A 133 22.94 -10.59 -4.10
N ASP A 134 23.35 -9.53 -3.40
CA ASP A 134 22.83 -9.15 -2.08
C ASP A 134 21.78 -8.04 -2.18
N SER A 135 21.39 -7.61 -3.38
CA SER A 135 20.32 -6.61 -3.55
C SER A 135 18.99 -7.22 -3.15
N THR A 136 18.61 -7.06 -1.87
CA THR A 136 17.36 -7.58 -1.32
C THR A 136 16.22 -6.60 -1.52
N ASN A 137 15.08 -7.08 -2.02
CA ASN A 137 13.83 -6.34 -1.90
C ASN A 137 13.34 -6.45 -0.44
N ILE A 138 13.12 -5.31 0.19
CA ILE A 138 12.56 -5.20 1.54
C ILE A 138 11.19 -4.56 1.37
N THR A 139 10.17 -5.15 1.98
CA THR A 139 8.76 -4.70 1.87
C THR A 139 8.20 -4.40 3.26
#